data_AF-A0A965P2I6-F1
#
_entry.id   AF-A0A965P2I6-F1
#
_cell.length_a   1.000
_cell.length_b   1.000
_cell.length_c   1.000
_cell.angle_alpha   90.00
_cell.angle_beta   90.00
_cell.angle_gamma   90.00
#
_symmetry.space_group_name_H-M   'P 1'
#
loop_
_entity.id
_entity.type
_entity.pdbx_description
1 polymer ?
#
loop_
_entity_poly.entity_id
_entity_poly.type
_entity_poly.pdbx_seq_one_letter_code
_entity_poly.pdbx_strand_id
1 'polypeptide(L)'
;MSRLLAAVSAATLLIATPSLAQEVDLNAVNGIVDQGLNHSQVMQTAQHLTDVIGGRLTNSPAMRQAEGWTRQQFRDWGLSNVHAEGFEFGRGWSIVRSSARMLTPRPLDLHAIPIAWTPGTGGTISGPVVVAPITSAGQFDAWKGKLQGKIVMITAPDTGSEPDTAPFLRWTDAQLADRTSYSQPRNDPAAAERMLRSPNADFAGKLDAFLKAEGALAVVRMSARDGDLLHGTGSGYRVGQTPTVPGMELAAEDYRRLARLALGETPPTLELMSEVQYDDSDVNAYNIIADIPGSARGGEYVMAGAHLDSWVAGDGASDNAAGSAVIMEAARILKAMNVKPKRTIRFALWSGEEQGLWGSLAYVDQHLATRAPTGDAALDALPNNRTWRARWPIQPRSTYSDLVAYFNIDNGSGKIRGINAEGNIAAAPILAEWLKPFESMGVSTVGLRPSGGTDHVYMQTVGVPGFQFIQDPLDYNSRIHHTSVDTYDHLKADDLRQAAVVLASILLSAANSDEPLPRMPVPTRPTASDPFAYPSRD
;
A
#
# COMPACT_ATOMS: atom_id res chain seq x y z
N MET A 1 57.54 -66.09 1.18
CA MET A 1 56.50 -66.30 0.15
C MET A 1 55.16 -65.93 0.76
N SER A 2 54.50 -64.92 0.16
CA SER A 2 53.05 -64.66 0.04
C SER A 2 52.14 -64.97 1.24
N ARG A 3 51.28 -64.06 1.73
CA ARG A 3 50.18 -63.42 0.99
C ARG A 3 49.72 -62.14 1.70
N LEU A 4 49.54 -61.06 0.93
CA LEU A 4 48.79 -59.87 1.32
C LEU A 4 47.28 -60.20 1.45
N LEU A 5 46.64 -59.75 2.51
CA LEU A 5 45.18 -59.61 2.63
C LEU A 5 44.87 -58.11 2.46
N ALA A 6 44.28 -57.76 1.33
CA ALA A 6 43.73 -56.45 1.07
C ALA A 6 42.33 -56.36 1.68
N ALA A 7 42.15 -55.49 2.67
CA ALA A 7 40.84 -55.11 3.18
C ALA A 7 40.24 -54.05 2.25
N VAL A 8 39.16 -54.41 1.55
CA VAL A 8 38.35 -53.48 0.76
C VAL A 8 37.37 -52.79 1.72
N SER A 9 37.66 -51.54 2.08
CA SER A 9 36.69 -50.66 2.73
C SER A 9 35.66 -50.22 1.70
N ALA A 10 34.43 -50.70 1.82
CA ALA A 10 33.29 -50.18 1.08
C ALA A 10 32.95 -48.78 1.62
N ALA A 11 33.34 -47.75 0.88
CA ALA A 11 32.89 -46.39 1.14
C ALA A 11 31.45 -46.25 0.65
N THR A 12 30.50 -46.26 1.58
CA THR A 12 29.10 -45.93 1.32
C THR A 12 29.01 -44.44 0.99
N LEU A 13 28.94 -44.08 -0.29
CA LEU A 13 28.57 -42.72 -0.71
C LEU A 13 27.12 -42.48 -0.29
N LEU A 14 26.92 -41.79 0.84
CA LEU A 14 25.66 -41.13 1.16
C LEU A 14 25.49 -39.97 0.18
N ILE A 15 24.78 -40.23 -0.92
CA ILE A 15 24.26 -39.16 -1.77
C ILE A 15 23.19 -38.46 -0.94
N ALA A 16 23.55 -37.34 -0.30
CA ALA A 16 22.58 -36.45 0.30
C ALA A 16 21.74 -35.85 -0.84
N THR A 17 20.55 -36.39 -1.07
CA THR A 17 19.55 -35.72 -1.89
C THR A 17 19.20 -34.41 -1.18
N PRO A 18 19.32 -33.24 -1.82
CA PRO A 18 18.75 -32.03 -1.25
C PRO A 18 17.27 -32.32 -0.99
N SER A 19 16.82 -32.08 0.24
CA SER A 19 15.41 -32.09 0.59
C SER A 19 14.74 -31.00 -0.23
N LEU A 20 14.24 -31.35 -1.41
CA LEU A 20 13.36 -30.51 -2.20
C LEU A 20 12.09 -30.25 -1.37
N ALA A 21 11.40 -29.15 -1.68
CA ALA A 21 10.20 -28.78 -0.94
C ALA A 21 9.18 -29.92 -0.95
N GLN A 22 8.30 -29.95 0.05
CA GLN A 22 7.21 -30.91 0.04
C GLN A 22 6.41 -30.76 -1.27
N GLU A 23 6.16 -31.88 -1.97
CA GLU A 23 5.34 -31.88 -3.19
C GLU A 23 3.97 -31.24 -2.91
N VAL A 24 3.51 -30.40 -3.84
CA VAL A 24 2.21 -29.73 -3.74
C VAL A 24 1.08 -30.76 -3.74
N ASP A 25 0.14 -30.65 -2.79
CA ASP A 25 -1.05 -31.50 -2.76
C ASP A 25 -2.01 -31.13 -3.92
N LEU A 26 -1.85 -31.82 -5.05
CA LEU A 26 -2.64 -31.56 -6.26
C LEU A 26 -4.14 -31.85 -6.09
N ASN A 27 -4.53 -32.73 -5.15
CA ASN A 27 -5.94 -32.98 -4.86
C ASN A 27 -6.55 -31.78 -4.12
N ALA A 28 -5.82 -31.24 -3.14
CA ALA A 28 -6.22 -30.00 -2.49
C ALA A 28 -6.31 -28.84 -3.51
N VAL A 29 -5.33 -28.71 -4.42
CA VAL A 29 -5.36 -27.69 -5.48
C VAL A 29 -6.63 -27.80 -6.33
N ASN A 30 -7.04 -29.00 -6.75
CA ASN A 30 -8.29 -29.17 -7.50
C ASN A 30 -9.52 -28.69 -6.72
N GLY A 31 -9.59 -28.96 -5.41
CA GLY A 31 -10.65 -28.47 -4.55
C GLY A 31 -10.65 -26.94 -4.41
N ILE A 32 -9.46 -26.33 -4.32
CA ILE A 32 -9.30 -24.87 -4.28
C ILE A 32 -9.78 -24.25 -5.60
N VAL A 33 -9.38 -24.83 -6.74
CA VAL A 33 -9.80 -24.38 -8.08
C VAL A 33 -11.31 -24.43 -8.22
N ASP A 34 -11.96 -25.52 -7.81
CA ASP A 34 -13.42 -25.62 -7.85
C ASP A 34 -14.08 -24.54 -6.98
N GLN A 35 -13.65 -24.41 -5.72
CA GLN A 35 -14.20 -23.41 -4.81
C GLN A 35 -14.01 -21.97 -5.27
N GLY A 36 -12.84 -21.65 -5.84
CA GLY A 36 -12.50 -20.30 -6.30
C GLY A 36 -12.99 -19.95 -7.69
N LEU A 37 -13.34 -20.92 -8.54
CA LEU A 37 -13.86 -20.64 -9.89
C LEU A 37 -15.37 -20.84 -10.00
N ASN A 38 -15.95 -21.88 -9.37
CA ASN A 38 -17.36 -22.24 -9.48
C ASN A 38 -18.21 -21.72 -8.31
N HIS A 39 -17.61 -21.48 -7.15
CA HIS A 39 -18.31 -21.09 -5.92
C HIS A 39 -17.80 -19.78 -5.33
N SER A 40 -17.18 -18.94 -6.18
CA SER A 40 -16.48 -17.76 -5.68
C SER A 40 -17.41 -16.70 -5.11
N GLN A 41 -16.96 -16.07 -4.03
CA GLN A 41 -17.61 -14.91 -3.43
C GLN A 41 -16.78 -13.61 -3.54
N VAL A 42 -15.70 -13.64 -4.34
CA VAL A 42 -14.75 -12.51 -4.43
C VAL A 42 -15.42 -11.23 -4.95
N MET A 43 -16.29 -11.35 -5.94
CA MET A 43 -16.95 -10.19 -6.54
C MET A 43 -18.05 -9.60 -5.66
N GLN A 44 -18.73 -10.43 -4.86
CA GLN A 44 -19.71 -9.98 -3.87
C GLN A 44 -19.00 -9.27 -2.71
N THR A 45 -17.85 -9.79 -2.29
CA THR A 45 -17.00 -9.17 -1.27
C THR A 45 -16.48 -7.82 -1.75
N ALA A 46 -15.94 -7.75 -2.97
CA ALA A 46 -15.48 -6.50 -3.56
C ALA A 46 -16.63 -5.49 -3.70
N GLN A 47 -17.79 -5.92 -4.20
CA GLN A 47 -18.98 -5.07 -4.37
C GLN A 47 -19.46 -4.49 -3.05
N HIS A 48 -19.41 -5.26 -1.97
CA HIS A 48 -19.79 -4.76 -0.65
C HIS A 48 -18.81 -3.70 -0.15
N LEU A 49 -17.50 -3.95 -0.28
CA LEU A 49 -16.47 -3.00 0.13
C LEU A 49 -16.53 -1.70 -0.69
N THR A 50 -16.93 -1.76 -1.95
CA THR A 50 -17.00 -0.60 -2.86
C THR A 50 -18.36 0.05 -2.87
N ASP A 51 -19.40 -0.59 -3.41
CA ASP A 51 -20.66 0.10 -3.71
C ASP A 51 -21.51 0.32 -2.46
N VAL A 52 -21.38 -0.56 -1.46
CA VAL A 52 -22.17 -0.47 -0.22
C VAL A 52 -21.49 0.44 0.79
N ILE A 53 -20.16 0.32 0.95
CA ILE A 53 -19.39 1.10 1.93
C ILE A 53 -18.79 2.38 1.32
N GLY A 54 -18.28 2.33 0.09
CA GLY A 54 -17.61 3.44 -0.59
C GLY A 54 -16.14 3.58 -0.21
N GLY A 55 -15.58 4.75 -0.46
CA GLY A 55 -14.21 5.10 -0.06
C GLY A 55 -13.98 5.03 1.46
N ARG A 56 -12.86 4.41 1.86
CA ARG A 56 -12.60 3.95 3.24
C ARG A 56 -11.36 4.61 3.84
N LEU A 57 -11.29 5.93 3.83
CA LEU A 57 -10.16 6.66 4.41
C LEU A 57 -9.89 6.22 5.84
N THR A 58 -8.62 6.01 6.20
CA THR A 58 -8.22 5.58 7.54
C THR A 58 -8.89 6.40 8.64
N ASN A 59 -9.45 5.71 9.64
CA ASN A 59 -10.26 6.25 10.72
C ASN A 59 -11.56 6.97 10.33
N SER A 60 -11.96 6.98 9.05
CA SER A 60 -13.27 7.51 8.66
C SER A 60 -14.42 6.61 9.15
N PRO A 61 -15.66 7.15 9.23
CA PRO A 61 -16.84 6.33 9.53
C PRO A 61 -17.02 5.13 8.57
N ALA A 62 -16.67 5.29 7.28
CA ALA A 62 -16.73 4.20 6.30
C ALA A 62 -15.68 3.12 6.59
N MET A 63 -14.48 3.50 7.01
CA MET A 63 -13.46 2.54 7.46
C MET A 63 -13.94 1.73 8.67
N ARG A 64 -14.61 2.36 9.65
CA ARG A 64 -15.21 1.64 10.79
C ARG A 64 -16.29 0.64 10.36
N GLN A 65 -17.08 0.98 9.34
CA GLN A 65 -18.04 0.05 8.77
C GLN A 65 -17.34 -1.14 8.11
N ALA A 66 -16.27 -0.90 7.33
CA ALA A 66 -15.48 -1.96 6.71
C ALA A 66 -14.83 -2.89 7.75
N GLU A 67 -14.20 -2.34 8.79
CA GLU A 67 -13.63 -3.09 9.91
C GLU A 67 -14.68 -3.95 10.65
N GLY A 68 -15.88 -3.41 10.86
CA GLY A 68 -17.00 -4.13 11.47
C GLY A 68 -17.50 -5.27 10.60
N TRP A 69 -17.77 -4.97 9.33
CA TRP A 69 -18.30 -5.92 8.36
C TRP A 69 -17.33 -7.07 8.08
N THR A 70 -16.06 -6.78 7.79
CA THR A 70 -15.04 -7.80 7.49
C THR A 70 -14.86 -8.79 8.65
N ARG A 71 -14.80 -8.29 9.90
CA ARG A 71 -14.78 -9.16 11.09
C ARG A 71 -16.03 -10.03 11.19
N GLN A 72 -17.20 -9.48 10.93
CA GLN A 72 -18.42 -10.28 10.96
C GLN A 72 -18.39 -11.34 9.85
N GLN A 73 -17.97 -10.98 8.65
CA GLN A 73 -17.90 -11.90 7.52
C GLN A 73 -16.92 -13.06 7.77
N PHE A 74 -15.76 -12.79 8.38
CA PHE A 74 -14.84 -13.85 8.81
C PHE A 74 -15.46 -14.79 9.86
N ARG A 75 -16.23 -14.27 10.82
CA ARG A 75 -16.94 -15.10 11.80
C ARG A 75 -18.03 -15.95 11.16
N ASP A 76 -18.77 -15.39 10.22
CA ASP A 76 -19.85 -16.09 9.51
C ASP A 76 -19.30 -17.23 8.66
N TRP A 77 -18.13 -17.06 8.06
CA TRP A 77 -17.41 -18.16 7.40
C TRP A 77 -16.79 -19.15 8.38
N GLY A 78 -16.73 -18.84 9.68
CA GLY A 78 -16.25 -19.73 10.74
C GLY A 78 -14.73 -19.68 10.95
N LEU A 79 -14.07 -18.58 10.60
CA LEU A 79 -12.69 -18.34 11.02
C LEU A 79 -12.62 -18.15 12.55
N SER A 80 -11.44 -18.39 13.09
CA SER A 80 -11.13 -18.25 14.52
C SER A 80 -10.30 -16.99 14.78
N ASN A 81 -10.15 -16.62 16.06
CA ASN A 81 -9.33 -15.47 16.48
C ASN A 81 -9.65 -14.17 15.71
N VAL A 82 -10.93 -13.90 15.44
CA VAL A 82 -11.35 -12.73 14.66
C VAL A 82 -11.41 -11.49 15.53
N HIS A 83 -10.44 -10.59 15.38
CA HIS A 83 -10.28 -9.41 16.22
C HIS A 83 -9.69 -8.21 15.47
N ALA A 84 -9.67 -7.07 16.15
CA ALA A 84 -9.02 -5.84 15.69
C ALA A 84 -7.78 -5.58 16.55
N GLU A 85 -6.66 -5.23 15.94
CA GLU A 85 -5.43 -4.81 16.60
C GLU A 85 -5.21 -3.32 16.38
N GLY A 86 -5.23 -2.54 17.47
CA GLY A 86 -5.19 -1.09 17.43
C GLY A 86 -3.78 -0.50 17.44
N PHE A 87 -3.61 0.63 16.76
CA PHE A 87 -2.41 1.46 16.83
C PHE A 87 -2.77 2.94 16.70
N GLU A 88 -1.98 3.81 17.32
CA GLU A 88 -2.20 5.26 17.26
C GLU A 88 -2.00 5.75 15.81
N PHE A 89 -2.99 6.47 15.28
CA PHE A 89 -2.93 7.03 13.93
C PHE A 89 -3.19 8.54 13.96
N GLY A 90 -4.37 8.95 14.40
CA GLY A 90 -4.87 10.31 14.27
C GLY A 90 -6.39 10.34 14.12
N ARG A 91 -6.93 11.47 13.67
CA ARG A 91 -8.37 11.67 13.58
C ARG A 91 -9.00 11.07 12.33
N GLY A 92 -10.25 10.68 12.46
CA GLY A 92 -11.13 10.42 11.32
C GLY A 92 -11.50 11.70 10.59
N TRP A 93 -11.78 11.58 9.30
CA TRP A 93 -12.23 12.68 8.44
C TRP A 93 -13.15 12.15 7.34
N SER A 94 -14.18 12.91 6.99
CA SER A 94 -15.10 12.58 5.89
C SER A 94 -15.70 13.81 5.24
N ILE A 95 -16.07 13.68 3.96
CA ILE A 95 -16.75 14.72 3.19
C ILE A 95 -18.27 14.55 3.39
N VAL A 96 -18.95 15.64 3.73
CA VAL A 96 -20.43 15.68 3.75
C VAL A 96 -20.95 16.14 2.40
N ARG A 97 -20.41 17.25 1.90
CA ARG A 97 -20.65 17.77 0.55
C ARG A 97 -19.59 18.79 0.17
N SER A 98 -19.40 18.98 -1.12
CA SER A 98 -18.52 20.02 -1.65
C SER A 98 -18.94 20.47 -3.03
N SER A 99 -18.57 21.69 -3.40
CA SER A 99 -18.75 22.21 -4.76
C SER A 99 -17.71 23.29 -5.06
N ALA A 100 -17.32 23.39 -6.33
CA ALA A 100 -16.51 24.48 -6.85
C ALA A 100 -17.12 25.02 -8.15
N ARG A 101 -17.19 26.34 -8.28
CA ARG A 101 -17.75 27.02 -9.45
C ARG A 101 -16.92 28.24 -9.80
N MET A 102 -16.68 28.45 -11.09
CA MET A 102 -16.19 29.72 -11.61
C MET A 102 -17.38 30.68 -11.79
N LEU A 103 -17.27 31.90 -11.24
CA LEU A 103 -18.30 32.94 -11.36
C LEU A 103 -17.97 33.90 -12.51
N THR A 104 -16.74 34.39 -12.56
CA THR A 104 -16.21 35.27 -13.62
C THR A 104 -15.12 34.52 -14.39
N PRO A 105 -15.02 34.65 -15.74
CA PRO A 105 -15.81 35.50 -16.64
C PRO A 105 -17.19 34.92 -17.02
N ARG A 106 -17.45 33.66 -16.69
CA ARG A 106 -18.75 33.03 -16.89
C ARG A 106 -18.99 31.95 -15.82
N PRO A 107 -20.26 31.66 -15.51
CA PRO A 107 -20.62 30.50 -14.72
C PRO A 107 -20.12 29.20 -15.36
N LEU A 108 -19.51 28.35 -14.54
CA LEU A 108 -19.05 27.02 -14.91
C LEU A 108 -18.83 26.20 -13.63
N ASP A 109 -19.46 25.03 -13.53
CA ASP A 109 -19.14 24.07 -12.46
C ASP A 109 -17.78 23.42 -12.78
N LEU A 110 -16.96 23.25 -11.74
CA LEU A 110 -15.61 22.71 -11.82
C LEU A 110 -15.57 21.34 -11.12
N HIS A 111 -14.78 20.43 -11.65
CA HIS A 111 -14.51 19.15 -10.97
C HIS A 111 -13.55 19.38 -9.82
N ALA A 112 -14.02 19.12 -8.61
CA ALA A 112 -13.29 19.41 -7.38
C ALA A 112 -13.58 18.42 -6.27
N ILE A 113 -12.60 18.19 -5.41
CA ILE A 113 -12.74 17.46 -4.16
C ILE A 113 -11.96 18.17 -3.04
N PRO A 114 -12.47 18.18 -1.79
CA PRO A 114 -11.69 18.67 -0.66
C PRO A 114 -10.39 17.88 -0.47
N ILE A 115 -9.31 18.56 -0.13
CA ILE A 115 -8.05 17.91 0.26
C ILE A 115 -8.25 17.27 1.63
N ALA A 116 -7.95 15.98 1.77
CA ALA A 116 -8.20 15.24 3.01
C ALA A 116 -7.55 15.92 4.23
N TRP A 117 -8.28 15.91 5.35
CA TRP A 117 -7.98 16.56 6.64
C TRP A 117 -7.93 18.10 6.66
N THR A 118 -8.11 18.79 5.54
CA THR A 118 -8.34 20.25 5.56
C THR A 118 -9.68 20.59 6.19
N PRO A 119 -9.84 21.78 6.81
CA PRO A 119 -11.09 22.19 7.40
C PRO A 119 -12.12 22.55 6.32
N GLY A 120 -13.39 22.49 6.69
CA GLY A 120 -14.47 23.02 5.85
C GLY A 120 -14.37 24.53 5.69
N THR A 121 -15.03 25.07 4.67
CA THR A 121 -15.01 26.51 4.36
C THR A 121 -15.88 27.36 5.29
N GLY A 122 -16.65 26.75 6.20
CA GLY A 122 -17.56 27.46 7.10
C GLY A 122 -18.80 28.04 6.41
N GLY A 123 -19.18 27.47 5.26
CA GLY A 123 -20.18 28.00 4.33
C GLY A 123 -19.58 28.27 2.96
N THR A 124 -20.35 28.88 2.06
CA THR A 124 -19.85 29.25 0.74
C THR A 124 -18.89 30.44 0.86
N ILE A 125 -17.68 30.29 0.33
CA ILE A 125 -16.71 31.39 0.19
C ILE A 125 -16.60 31.78 -1.28
N SER A 126 -16.26 33.03 -1.54
CA SER A 126 -15.97 33.49 -2.90
C SER A 126 -14.79 34.45 -2.91
N GLY A 127 -13.96 34.35 -3.94
CA GLY A 127 -12.80 35.21 -4.05
C GLY A 127 -12.11 35.14 -5.41
N PRO A 128 -11.32 36.17 -5.75
CA PRO A 128 -10.46 36.12 -6.91
C PRO A 128 -9.35 35.09 -6.74
N VAL A 129 -8.96 34.48 -7.85
CA VAL A 129 -7.85 33.53 -7.93
C VAL A 129 -6.51 34.26 -7.94
N VAL A 130 -5.50 33.66 -7.30
CA VAL A 130 -4.09 33.97 -7.53
C VAL A 130 -3.33 32.68 -7.86
N VAL A 131 -2.59 32.68 -8.97
CA VAL A 131 -1.70 31.56 -9.32
C VAL A 131 -0.35 31.79 -8.65
N ALA A 132 -0.08 31.00 -7.62
CA ALA A 132 1.11 31.10 -6.79
C ALA A 132 1.84 29.75 -6.68
N PRO A 133 2.61 29.34 -7.71
CA PRO A 133 3.35 28.09 -7.67
C PRO A 133 4.36 28.09 -6.53
N ILE A 134 4.16 27.20 -5.55
CA ILE A 134 5.02 27.09 -4.36
C ILE A 134 5.31 25.61 -4.13
N THR A 135 6.57 25.22 -4.34
CA THR A 135 7.06 23.84 -4.19
C THR A 135 8.09 23.71 -3.06
N SER A 136 8.55 24.82 -2.48
CA SER A 136 9.48 24.82 -1.37
C SER A 136 9.32 26.04 -0.48
N ALA A 137 9.78 25.94 0.78
CA ALA A 137 9.73 27.05 1.73
C ALA A 137 10.55 28.28 1.29
N GLY A 138 11.57 28.09 0.44
CA GLY A 138 12.39 29.18 -0.10
C GLY A 138 11.63 30.14 -1.03
N GLN A 139 10.41 29.78 -1.47
CA GLN A 139 9.59 30.60 -2.36
C GLN A 139 8.57 31.48 -1.62
N PHE A 140 8.44 31.36 -0.29
CA PHE A 140 7.41 32.08 0.48
C PHE A 140 7.59 33.61 0.37
N ASP A 141 8.82 34.12 0.40
CA ASP A 141 9.09 35.56 0.33
C ASP A 141 8.57 36.20 -0.96
N ALA A 142 8.54 35.45 -2.07
CA ALA A 142 8.01 35.92 -3.35
C ALA A 142 6.49 36.17 -3.31
N TRP A 143 5.79 35.60 -2.34
CA TRP A 143 4.33 35.63 -2.23
C TRP A 143 3.81 36.45 -1.03
N LYS A 144 4.70 36.94 -0.15
CA LYS A 144 4.33 37.79 0.99
C LYS A 144 3.56 39.03 0.56
N GLY A 145 2.46 39.32 1.25
CA GLY A 145 1.54 40.42 1.02
C GLY A 145 0.63 40.26 -0.20
N LYS A 146 0.60 39.09 -0.86
CA LYS A 146 -0.14 38.90 -2.13
C LYS A 146 -1.37 37.99 -2.03
N LEU A 147 -1.57 37.27 -0.92
CA LEU A 147 -2.56 36.19 -0.84
C LEU A 147 -3.83 36.55 -0.04
N GLN A 148 -3.86 37.71 0.63
CA GLN A 148 -4.98 38.14 1.46
C GLN A 148 -6.30 38.17 0.67
N GLY A 149 -7.30 37.43 1.15
CA GLY A 149 -8.62 37.37 0.52
C GLY A 149 -8.64 36.66 -0.84
N LYS A 150 -7.61 35.88 -1.18
CA LYS A 150 -7.50 35.15 -2.44
C LYS A 150 -7.75 33.65 -2.26
N ILE A 151 -8.18 33.01 -3.33
CA ILE A 151 -8.11 31.55 -3.49
C ILE A 151 -6.79 31.24 -4.20
N VAL A 152 -5.90 30.53 -3.51
CA VAL A 152 -4.48 30.39 -3.89
C VAL A 152 -4.24 29.08 -4.64
N MET A 153 -3.91 29.18 -5.92
CA MET A 153 -3.58 28.06 -6.79
C MET A 153 -2.07 27.74 -6.70
N ILE A 154 -1.70 26.64 -6.04
CA ILE A 154 -0.31 26.38 -5.59
C ILE A 154 0.54 25.50 -6.51
N THR A 155 -0.07 24.82 -7.47
CA THR A 155 0.66 23.99 -8.46
C THR A 155 1.07 24.84 -9.65
N ALA A 156 2.28 24.63 -10.17
CA ALA A 156 2.68 25.20 -11.45
C ALA A 156 1.81 24.58 -12.57
N PRO A 157 1.04 25.37 -13.35
CA PRO A 157 0.27 24.82 -14.45
C PRO A 157 1.21 24.35 -15.55
N ASP A 158 0.99 23.14 -16.07
CA ASP A 158 1.71 22.57 -17.20
C ASP A 158 0.83 22.59 -18.47
N THR A 159 1.33 21.98 -19.56
CA THR A 159 0.65 21.92 -20.86
C THR A 159 -0.30 20.71 -21.03
N GLY A 160 -0.44 19.85 -20.02
CA GLY A 160 -1.07 18.53 -20.17
C GLY A 160 -0.09 17.44 -20.58
N SER A 161 -0.55 16.21 -20.41
CA SER A 161 0.13 14.98 -20.82
C SER A 161 -0.22 14.60 -22.26
N GLU A 162 0.78 14.10 -22.99
CA GLU A 162 0.62 13.45 -24.29
C GLU A 162 1.08 11.99 -24.12
N PRO A 163 0.21 11.08 -23.60
CA PRO A 163 0.61 9.71 -23.32
C PRO A 163 0.96 8.96 -24.62
N ASP A 164 2.14 8.35 -24.65
CA ASP A 164 2.68 7.56 -25.76
C ASP A 164 2.55 6.04 -25.54
N THR A 165 2.00 5.64 -24.40
CA THR A 165 1.78 4.24 -24.01
C THR A 165 0.31 3.93 -23.87
N ALA A 166 -0.05 2.68 -24.15
CA ALA A 166 -1.43 2.22 -23.99
C ALA A 166 -1.82 2.27 -22.50
N PRO A 167 -3.02 2.80 -22.16
CA PRO A 167 -3.44 2.93 -20.77
C PRO A 167 -3.67 1.57 -20.11
N PHE A 168 -4.16 0.57 -20.86
CA PHE A 168 -4.42 -0.78 -20.37
C PHE A 168 -3.32 -1.73 -20.81
N LEU A 169 -2.67 -2.38 -19.85
CA LEU A 169 -1.53 -3.28 -20.08
C LEU A 169 -1.72 -4.63 -19.39
N ARG A 170 -1.31 -5.70 -20.07
CA ARG A 170 -1.01 -6.99 -19.44
C ARG A 170 0.45 -7.31 -19.67
N TRP A 171 1.07 -8.01 -18.73
CA TRP A 171 2.48 -8.34 -18.89
C TRP A 171 2.69 -9.28 -20.07
N THR A 172 3.65 -8.94 -20.91
CA THR A 172 4.23 -9.88 -21.88
C THR A 172 5.23 -10.79 -21.19
N ASP A 173 5.49 -11.96 -21.78
CA ASP A 173 6.49 -12.89 -21.24
C ASP A 173 7.90 -12.28 -21.20
N ALA A 174 8.24 -11.44 -22.18
CA ALA A 174 9.51 -10.70 -22.20
C ALA A 174 9.64 -9.74 -20.99
N GLN A 175 8.59 -8.99 -20.68
CA GLN A 175 8.59 -8.09 -19.52
C GLN A 175 8.63 -8.86 -18.19
N LEU A 176 8.03 -10.05 -18.13
CA LEU A 176 8.12 -10.92 -16.94
C LEU A 176 9.53 -11.48 -16.77
N ALA A 177 10.20 -11.85 -17.86
CA ALA A 177 11.58 -12.35 -17.82
C ALA A 177 12.55 -11.33 -17.20
N ASP A 178 12.38 -10.03 -17.47
CA ASP A 178 13.22 -8.98 -16.89
C ASP A 178 13.13 -8.92 -15.34
N ARG A 179 12.04 -9.40 -14.76
CA ARG A 179 11.81 -9.41 -13.30
C ARG A 179 12.57 -10.49 -12.56
N THR A 180 13.09 -11.51 -13.26
CA THR A 180 13.85 -12.61 -12.64
C THR A 180 15.30 -12.21 -12.32
N SER A 181 15.73 -11.03 -12.76
CA SER A 181 17.06 -10.49 -12.44
C SER A 181 17.20 -10.13 -10.96
N TYR A 182 18.40 -10.34 -10.41
CA TYR A 182 18.73 -9.95 -9.04
C TYR A 182 19.15 -8.48 -8.99
N SER A 183 18.47 -7.67 -8.18
CA SER A 183 18.86 -6.28 -7.94
C SER A 183 19.85 -6.18 -6.79
N GLN A 184 21.05 -5.67 -7.06
CA GLN A 184 22.02 -5.42 -5.99
C GLN A 184 21.52 -4.30 -5.07
N PRO A 185 21.61 -4.47 -3.73
CA PRO A 185 21.20 -3.42 -2.80
C PRO A 185 22.17 -2.24 -2.87
N ARG A 186 21.61 -1.03 -2.91
CA ARG A 186 22.37 0.23 -2.79
C ARG A 186 21.98 0.92 -1.50
N ASN A 187 22.97 1.16 -0.63
CA ASN A 187 22.81 1.84 0.64
C ASN A 187 23.62 3.14 0.65
N ASP A 188 22.94 4.27 0.83
CA ASP A 188 23.54 5.59 1.00
C ASP A 188 22.98 6.23 2.28
N PRO A 189 23.59 5.96 3.45
CA PRO A 189 23.13 6.50 4.73
C PRO A 189 23.14 8.04 4.76
N ALA A 190 24.12 8.66 4.08
CA ALA A 190 24.25 10.11 4.04
C ALA A 190 23.09 10.75 3.24
N ALA A 191 22.70 10.16 2.11
CA ALA A 191 21.52 10.62 1.36
C ALA A 191 20.23 10.44 2.16
N ALA A 192 20.06 9.31 2.84
CA ALA A 192 18.91 9.06 3.69
C ALA A 192 18.80 10.09 4.82
N GLU A 193 19.91 10.43 5.49
CA GLU A 193 19.94 11.45 6.53
C GLU A 193 19.66 12.86 5.97
N ARG A 194 20.25 13.22 4.81
CA ARG A 194 19.95 14.50 4.14
C ARG A 194 18.46 14.65 3.84
N MET A 195 17.80 13.58 3.40
CA MET A 195 16.36 13.59 3.13
C MET A 195 15.54 13.81 4.40
N LEU A 196 15.89 13.15 5.50
CA LEU A 196 15.22 13.32 6.80
C LEU A 196 15.40 14.72 7.38
N ARG A 197 16.57 15.34 7.18
CA ARG A 197 16.89 16.68 7.68
C ARG A 197 16.56 17.80 6.70
N SER A 198 15.95 17.49 5.56
CA SER A 198 15.61 18.48 4.55
C SER A 198 14.77 19.61 5.17
N PRO A 199 15.09 20.89 4.89
CA PRO A 199 14.22 22.00 5.29
C PRO A 199 12.78 21.86 4.77
N ASN A 200 12.57 21.06 3.73
CA ASN A 200 11.25 20.77 3.15
C ASN A 200 10.64 19.45 3.67
N ALA A 201 11.23 18.79 4.68
CA ALA A 201 10.70 17.54 5.25
C ALA A 201 9.28 17.71 5.85
N ASP A 202 8.97 18.92 6.36
CA ASP A 202 7.63 19.35 6.78
C ASP A 202 7.15 20.53 5.91
N PHE A 203 7.27 20.41 4.60
CA PHE A 203 6.83 21.47 3.70
C PHE A 203 5.31 21.72 3.80
N ALA A 204 4.50 20.66 3.96
CA ALA A 204 3.04 20.79 4.06
C ALA A 204 2.60 21.65 5.25
N GLY A 205 3.13 21.40 6.45
CA GLY A 205 2.83 22.21 7.64
C GLY A 205 3.31 23.66 7.50
N LYS A 206 4.49 23.87 6.91
CA LYS A 206 5.03 25.21 6.64
C LYS A 206 4.19 25.99 5.63
N LEU A 207 3.72 25.33 4.57
CA LEU A 207 2.87 25.94 3.56
C LEU A 207 1.52 26.36 4.16
N ASP A 208 0.88 25.49 4.95
CA ASP A 208 -0.38 25.82 5.63
C ASP A 208 -0.23 27.04 6.55
N ALA A 209 0.82 27.05 7.39
CA ALA A 209 1.11 28.17 8.28
C ALA A 209 1.34 29.49 7.51
N PHE A 210 2.07 29.43 6.40
CA PHE A 210 2.30 30.59 5.53
C PHE A 210 1.00 31.10 4.91
N LEU A 211 0.20 30.22 4.29
CA LEU A 211 -1.07 30.58 3.66
C LEU A 211 -2.06 31.21 4.67
N LYS A 212 -2.12 30.66 5.88
CA LYS A 212 -2.93 31.21 6.97
C LYS A 212 -2.46 32.59 7.40
N ALA A 213 -1.16 32.77 7.60
CA ALA A 213 -0.59 34.06 8.00
C ALA A 213 -0.82 35.15 6.94
N GLU A 214 -0.83 34.77 5.66
CA GLU A 214 -1.10 35.66 4.53
C GLU A 214 -2.60 35.94 4.30
N GLY A 215 -3.50 35.32 5.08
CA GLY A 215 -4.93 35.53 4.98
C GLY A 215 -5.57 34.97 3.71
N ALA A 216 -5.03 33.87 3.17
CA ALA A 216 -5.65 33.13 2.07
C ALA A 216 -7.04 32.61 2.48
N LEU A 217 -8.02 32.68 1.57
CA LEU A 217 -9.37 32.14 1.81
C LEU A 217 -9.39 30.62 1.72
N ALA A 218 -8.67 30.08 0.75
CA ALA A 218 -8.52 28.66 0.52
C ALA A 218 -7.27 28.40 -0.33
N VAL A 219 -6.79 27.16 -0.30
CA VAL A 219 -5.76 26.64 -1.19
C VAL A 219 -6.36 25.70 -2.22
N VAL A 220 -5.90 25.80 -3.46
CA VAL A 220 -6.28 24.95 -4.56
C VAL A 220 -5.05 24.33 -5.18
N ARG A 221 -5.05 23.00 -5.36
CA ARG A 221 -4.00 22.29 -6.10
C ARG A 221 -4.55 21.67 -7.38
N MET A 222 -3.68 21.51 -8.35
CA MET A 222 -3.97 20.78 -9.59
C MET A 222 -3.89 19.28 -9.32
N SER A 223 -4.85 18.52 -9.83
CA SER A 223 -4.77 17.06 -9.90
C SER A 223 -3.54 16.61 -10.69
N ALA A 224 -2.93 15.50 -10.29
CA ALA A 224 -1.70 14.98 -10.91
C ALA A 224 -1.91 14.32 -12.28
N ARG A 225 -3.17 14.05 -12.66
CA ARG A 225 -3.54 13.35 -13.89
C ARG A 225 -4.59 14.16 -14.66
N ASP A 226 -4.53 14.04 -15.98
CA ASP A 226 -5.52 14.58 -16.90
C ASP A 226 -6.77 13.67 -16.99
N GLY A 227 -7.78 14.14 -17.72
CA GLY A 227 -9.03 13.41 -17.97
C GLY A 227 -10.10 13.70 -16.92
N ASP A 228 -10.09 14.91 -16.36
CA ASP A 228 -10.99 15.34 -15.26
C ASP A 228 -10.91 14.45 -14.00
N LEU A 229 -9.79 13.73 -13.83
CA LEU A 229 -9.57 12.84 -12.69
C LEU A 229 -9.22 13.63 -11.44
N LEU A 230 -9.83 13.27 -10.31
CA LEU A 230 -9.50 13.76 -8.98
C LEU A 230 -8.84 12.64 -8.18
N HIS A 231 -7.96 12.96 -7.23
CA HIS A 231 -7.25 12.00 -6.38
C HIS A 231 -7.67 12.02 -4.92
N GLY A 232 -8.03 13.19 -4.38
CA GLY A 232 -8.55 13.28 -3.00
C GLY A 232 -7.52 12.95 -1.91
N THR A 233 -6.22 13.08 -2.19
CA THR A 233 -5.16 12.79 -1.20
C THR A 233 -4.96 13.93 -0.21
N GLY A 234 -4.33 13.66 0.94
CA GLY A 234 -4.01 14.69 1.93
C GLY A 234 -2.93 14.28 2.92
N SER A 235 -2.65 15.15 3.90
CA SER A 235 -1.68 14.90 4.97
C SER A 235 -2.04 15.70 6.22
N GLY A 236 -1.33 15.47 7.33
CA GLY A 236 -1.63 16.14 8.60
C GLY A 236 -2.92 15.62 9.22
N TYR A 237 -2.95 14.35 9.57
CA TYR A 237 -4.13 13.66 10.12
C TYR A 237 -4.11 13.53 11.65
N ARG A 238 -3.03 13.96 12.31
CA ARG A 238 -2.92 13.89 13.77
C ARG A 238 -3.74 15.00 14.42
N VAL A 239 -4.37 14.68 15.55
CA VAL A 239 -5.15 15.65 16.33
C VAL A 239 -4.27 16.85 16.68
N GLY A 240 -4.76 18.06 16.41
CA GLY A 240 -4.02 19.31 16.63
C GLY A 240 -2.87 19.59 15.66
N GLN A 241 -2.62 18.71 14.69
CA GLN A 241 -1.59 18.86 13.66
C GLN A 241 -2.19 18.72 12.24
N THR A 242 -3.45 19.11 12.09
CA THR A 242 -4.14 19.14 10.79
C THR A 242 -3.99 20.49 10.10
N PRO A 243 -4.09 20.54 8.75
CA PRO A 243 -4.14 21.81 8.03
C PRO A 243 -5.22 22.73 8.60
N THR A 244 -4.99 24.03 8.49
CA THR A 244 -5.86 25.07 9.05
C THR A 244 -6.45 25.99 7.99
N VAL A 245 -5.97 25.91 6.74
CA VAL A 245 -6.57 26.57 5.58
C VAL A 245 -7.44 25.56 4.80
N PRO A 246 -8.70 25.89 4.46
CA PRO A 246 -9.52 25.03 3.62
C PRO A 246 -8.83 24.73 2.29
N GLY A 247 -8.86 23.47 1.86
CA GLY A 247 -8.16 23.03 0.65
C GLY A 247 -9.05 22.26 -0.32
N MET A 248 -8.87 22.49 -1.61
CA MET A 248 -9.48 21.70 -2.68
C MET A 248 -8.45 21.28 -3.73
N GLU A 249 -8.68 20.12 -4.32
CA GLU A 249 -8.04 19.72 -5.55
C GLU A 249 -9.02 19.94 -6.70
N LEU A 250 -8.52 20.48 -7.81
CA LEU A 250 -9.28 20.60 -9.06
C LEU A 250 -8.72 19.65 -10.11
N ALA A 251 -9.61 19.18 -11.00
CA ALA A 251 -9.21 18.54 -12.24
C ALA A 251 -8.16 19.40 -12.98
N ALA A 252 -7.21 18.75 -13.65
CA ALA A 252 -6.09 19.43 -14.27
C ALA A 252 -6.54 20.43 -15.35
N GLU A 253 -7.56 20.07 -16.13
CA GLU A 253 -8.15 20.90 -17.18
C GLU A 253 -8.81 22.17 -16.64
N ASP A 254 -9.56 22.04 -15.55
CA ASP A 254 -10.20 23.15 -14.86
C ASP A 254 -9.17 24.06 -14.20
N TYR A 255 -8.17 23.50 -13.53
CA TYR A 255 -7.06 24.25 -12.95
C TYR A 255 -6.29 25.05 -14.03
N ARG A 256 -5.87 24.42 -15.12
CA ARG A 256 -5.15 25.10 -16.21
C ARG A 256 -6.01 26.18 -16.87
N ARG A 257 -7.32 25.96 -17.00
CA ARG A 257 -8.26 26.98 -17.50
C ARG A 257 -8.25 28.23 -16.63
N LEU A 258 -8.35 28.06 -15.32
CA LEU A 258 -8.30 29.17 -14.36
C LEU A 258 -6.95 29.87 -14.40
N ALA A 259 -5.85 29.11 -14.50
CA ALA A 259 -4.52 29.67 -14.59
C ALA A 259 -4.33 30.54 -15.85
N ARG A 260 -4.84 30.09 -17.02
CA ARG A 260 -4.83 30.89 -18.25
C ARG A 260 -5.66 32.16 -18.12
N LEU A 261 -6.86 32.07 -17.53
CA LEU A 261 -7.73 33.23 -17.32
C LEU A 261 -7.10 34.26 -16.38
N ALA A 262 -6.35 33.82 -15.36
CA ALA A 262 -5.67 34.71 -14.43
C ALA A 262 -4.56 35.56 -15.08
N LEU A 263 -4.05 35.16 -16.26
CA LEU A 263 -3.10 35.94 -17.05
C LEU A 263 -3.78 36.90 -18.05
N GLY A 264 -5.09 36.75 -18.28
CA GLY A 264 -5.85 37.53 -19.25
C GLY A 264 -6.51 38.77 -18.65
N GLU A 265 -7.30 39.46 -19.50
CA GLU A 265 -8.03 40.69 -19.14
C GLU A 265 -9.22 40.45 -18.20
N THR A 266 -9.67 39.19 -18.03
CA THR A 266 -10.80 38.81 -17.19
C THR A 266 -10.40 37.77 -16.14
N PRO A 267 -9.65 38.16 -15.09
CA PRO A 267 -9.21 37.25 -14.04
C PRO A 267 -10.39 36.52 -13.38
N PRO A 268 -10.26 35.21 -13.09
CA PRO A 268 -11.38 34.43 -12.61
C PRO A 268 -11.65 34.66 -11.12
N THR A 269 -12.93 34.58 -10.77
CA THR A 269 -13.40 34.49 -9.40
C THR A 269 -14.06 33.13 -9.21
N LEU A 270 -13.82 32.51 -8.06
CA LEU A 270 -14.40 31.21 -7.72
C LEU A 270 -15.36 31.35 -6.55
N GLU A 271 -16.32 30.45 -6.54
CA GLU A 271 -17.17 30.08 -5.42
C GLU A 271 -16.76 28.67 -4.97
N LEU A 272 -16.37 28.50 -3.71
CA LEU A 272 -16.01 27.20 -3.13
C LEU A 272 -16.88 26.92 -1.90
N MET A 273 -17.31 25.67 -1.75
CA MET A 273 -17.96 25.18 -0.55
C MET A 273 -17.41 23.80 -0.22
N SER A 274 -16.92 23.63 1.01
CA SER A 274 -16.50 22.35 1.57
C SER A 274 -17.13 22.17 2.94
N GLU A 275 -17.97 21.16 3.08
CA GLU A 275 -18.51 20.71 4.36
C GLU A 275 -17.92 19.33 4.66
N VAL A 276 -17.14 19.27 5.74
CA VAL A 276 -16.41 18.07 6.17
C VAL A 276 -16.64 17.84 7.66
N GLN A 277 -16.43 16.61 8.09
CA GLN A 277 -16.52 16.22 9.49
C GLN A 277 -15.19 15.64 9.94
N TYR A 278 -14.83 15.95 11.17
CA TYR A 278 -13.75 15.29 11.89
C TYR A 278 -14.34 14.34 12.93
N ASP A 279 -13.71 13.20 13.12
CA ASP A 279 -14.02 12.26 14.18
C ASP A 279 -12.79 12.05 15.07
N ASP A 280 -12.82 12.63 16.26
CA ASP A 280 -11.77 12.49 17.27
C ASP A 280 -12.17 11.51 18.38
N SER A 281 -13.30 10.80 18.24
CA SER A 281 -13.83 9.92 19.29
C SER A 281 -12.94 8.69 19.52
N ASP A 282 -12.23 8.25 18.48
CA ASP A 282 -11.22 7.21 18.53
C ASP A 282 -10.09 7.50 17.55
N VAL A 283 -8.92 7.79 18.10
CA VAL A 283 -7.72 8.17 17.34
C VAL A 283 -6.87 6.97 16.90
N ASN A 284 -7.26 5.75 17.29
CA ASN A 284 -6.56 4.54 16.86
C ASN A 284 -7.09 4.05 15.53
N ALA A 285 -6.22 3.55 14.66
CA ALA A 285 -6.60 2.74 13.51
C ALA A 285 -6.48 1.26 13.86
N TYR A 286 -7.15 0.39 13.09
CA TYR A 286 -7.24 -1.04 13.42
C TYR A 286 -6.90 -1.94 12.24
N ASN A 287 -5.95 -2.84 12.46
CA ASN A 287 -5.75 -3.99 11.59
C ASN A 287 -6.77 -5.07 11.95
N ILE A 288 -7.36 -5.72 10.95
CA ILE A 288 -8.30 -6.82 11.16
C ILE A 288 -7.59 -8.15 10.96
N ILE A 289 -7.62 -9.00 11.99
CA ILE A 289 -6.93 -10.28 12.02
C ILE A 289 -7.94 -11.43 12.16
N ALA A 290 -7.73 -12.50 11.41
CA ALA A 290 -8.50 -13.75 11.52
C ALA A 290 -7.61 -14.97 11.20
N ASP A 291 -7.87 -16.11 11.83
CA ASP A 291 -7.04 -17.31 11.73
C ASP A 291 -7.86 -18.56 11.30
N ILE A 292 -7.25 -19.39 10.46
CA ILE A 292 -7.56 -20.83 10.34
C ILE A 292 -6.52 -21.59 11.17
N PRO A 293 -6.92 -22.27 12.26
CA PRO A 293 -5.97 -22.84 13.21
C PRO A 293 -5.24 -24.04 12.62
N GLY A 294 -3.92 -24.11 12.88
CA GLY A 294 -3.09 -25.26 12.53
C GLY A 294 -3.25 -26.44 13.48
N SER A 295 -2.79 -27.63 13.07
CA SER A 295 -2.79 -28.85 13.89
C SER A 295 -1.52 -29.05 14.72
N ALA A 296 -0.41 -28.37 14.38
CA ALA A 296 0.86 -28.50 15.10
C ALA A 296 0.93 -27.56 16.32
N ARG A 297 1.59 -27.99 17.41
CA ARG A 297 1.67 -27.26 18.69
C ARG A 297 2.73 -26.13 18.71
N GLY A 298 3.14 -25.61 17.57
CA GLY A 298 4.34 -24.77 17.44
C GLY A 298 4.14 -23.26 17.51
N GLY A 299 2.90 -22.74 17.58
CA GLY A 299 2.63 -21.30 17.51
C GLY A 299 2.90 -20.64 16.14
N GLU A 300 3.63 -21.32 15.26
CA GLU A 300 3.96 -20.88 13.91
C GLU A 300 2.73 -20.63 13.02
N TYR A 301 2.81 -19.59 12.21
CA TYR A 301 1.79 -19.21 11.26
C TYR A 301 2.36 -18.65 9.95
N VAL A 302 1.64 -18.94 8.86
CA VAL A 302 1.76 -18.25 7.58
C VAL A 302 0.72 -17.16 7.54
N MET A 303 1.02 -16.03 6.91
CA MET A 303 0.10 -14.90 6.83
C MET A 303 -0.14 -14.44 5.39
N ALA A 304 -1.37 -14.04 5.10
CA ALA A 304 -1.74 -13.28 3.92
C ALA A 304 -2.25 -11.88 4.32
N GLY A 305 -2.00 -10.87 3.50
CA GLY A 305 -2.59 -9.56 3.75
C GLY A 305 -2.70 -8.63 2.54
N ALA A 306 -3.54 -7.61 2.75
CA ALA A 306 -3.85 -6.51 1.85
C ALA A 306 -4.38 -5.37 2.72
N HIS A 307 -4.26 -4.11 2.29
CA HIS A 307 -4.86 -3.02 3.05
C HIS A 307 -6.36 -2.86 2.74
N LEU A 308 -7.08 -2.41 3.75
CA LEU A 308 -8.53 -2.22 3.72
C LEU A 308 -8.90 -0.74 3.55
N ASP A 309 -8.05 0.18 4.00
CA ASP A 309 -8.27 1.61 3.77
C ASP A 309 -8.11 1.98 2.29
N SER A 310 -8.57 3.18 1.93
CA SER A 310 -8.38 3.77 0.61
C SER A 310 -8.38 5.30 0.69
N TRP A 311 -8.03 6.00 -0.39
CA TRP A 311 -8.37 7.42 -0.53
C TRP A 311 -9.88 7.68 -0.74
N VAL A 312 -10.25 8.97 -0.74
CA VAL A 312 -11.66 9.45 -0.73
C VAL A 312 -12.23 9.84 -2.09
N ALA A 313 -11.43 9.88 -3.15
CA ALA A 313 -11.93 10.35 -4.45
C ALA A 313 -12.81 9.33 -5.17
N GLY A 314 -12.53 8.05 -4.99
CA GLY A 314 -13.30 6.93 -5.51
C GLY A 314 -13.68 5.96 -4.39
N ASP A 315 -13.97 4.72 -4.77
CA ASP A 315 -14.42 3.66 -3.85
C ASP A 315 -13.29 2.75 -3.39
N GLY A 316 -12.05 3.04 -3.82
CA GLY A 316 -10.87 2.23 -3.50
C GLY A 316 -11.04 0.79 -3.97
N ALA A 317 -11.58 0.61 -5.18
CA ALA A 317 -11.96 -0.68 -5.71
C ALA A 317 -10.73 -1.51 -6.07
N SER A 318 -9.90 -1.01 -6.97
CA SER A 318 -8.61 -1.60 -7.29
C SER A 318 -7.60 -1.37 -6.17
N ASP A 319 -7.76 -0.28 -5.41
CA ASP A 319 -6.84 0.16 -4.37
C ASP A 319 -7.54 0.39 -3.02
N ASN A 320 -7.71 -0.63 -2.18
CA ASN A 320 -7.36 -2.03 -2.42
C ASN A 320 -8.45 -3.00 -1.97
N ALA A 321 -9.71 -2.70 -2.31
CA ALA A 321 -10.80 -3.67 -2.13
C ALA A 321 -10.56 -4.96 -2.94
N ALA A 322 -9.88 -4.88 -4.08
CA ALA A 322 -9.46 -6.01 -4.91
C ALA A 322 -8.59 -6.99 -4.13
N GLY A 323 -7.48 -6.53 -3.54
CA GLY A 323 -6.59 -7.35 -2.72
C GLY A 323 -7.29 -7.84 -1.47
N SER A 324 -7.97 -6.95 -0.74
CA SER A 324 -8.75 -7.31 0.45
C SER A 324 -9.78 -8.42 0.17
N ALA A 325 -10.52 -8.32 -0.95
CA ALA A 325 -11.48 -9.34 -1.36
C ALA A 325 -10.80 -10.66 -1.73
N VAL A 326 -9.61 -10.64 -2.35
CA VAL A 326 -8.83 -11.85 -2.65
C VAL A 326 -8.32 -12.52 -1.37
N ILE A 327 -7.83 -11.75 -0.39
CA ILE A 327 -7.44 -12.29 0.94
C ILE A 327 -8.64 -12.95 1.61
N MET A 328 -9.78 -12.27 1.65
CA MET A 328 -11.03 -12.76 2.23
C MET A 328 -11.56 -14.01 1.52
N GLU A 329 -11.49 -14.05 0.19
CA GLU A 329 -11.93 -15.20 -0.59
C GLU A 329 -11.00 -16.41 -0.38
N ALA A 330 -9.68 -16.21 -0.30
CA ALA A 330 -8.76 -17.29 0.02
C ALA A 330 -9.05 -17.91 1.40
N ALA A 331 -9.37 -17.08 2.41
CA ALA A 331 -9.86 -17.53 3.70
C ALA A 331 -11.14 -18.37 3.59
N ARG A 332 -12.15 -17.88 2.84
CA ARG A 332 -13.40 -18.61 2.63
C ARG A 332 -13.19 -19.95 1.93
N ILE A 333 -12.39 -19.99 0.86
CA ILE A 333 -12.09 -21.21 0.10
C ILE A 333 -11.47 -22.28 1.02
N LEU A 334 -10.39 -21.92 1.72
CA LEU A 334 -9.69 -22.84 2.62
C LEU A 334 -10.58 -23.34 3.75
N LYS A 335 -11.43 -22.46 4.28
CA LYS A 335 -12.39 -22.81 5.32
C LYS A 335 -13.51 -23.72 4.81
N ALA A 336 -14.05 -23.46 3.62
CA ALA A 336 -15.08 -24.28 2.97
C ALA A 336 -14.59 -25.71 2.66
N MET A 337 -13.30 -25.84 2.33
CA MET A 337 -12.64 -27.13 2.16
C MET A 337 -12.34 -27.87 3.47
N ASN A 338 -12.55 -27.22 4.63
CA ASN A 338 -12.25 -27.77 5.95
C ASN A 338 -10.80 -28.29 6.05
N VAL A 339 -9.85 -27.54 5.46
CA VAL A 339 -8.43 -27.90 5.51
C VAL A 339 -7.92 -27.92 6.95
N LYS A 340 -6.93 -28.79 7.21
CA LYS A 340 -6.27 -28.92 8.51
C LYS A 340 -4.78 -28.65 8.33
N PRO A 341 -4.37 -27.37 8.21
CA PRO A 341 -2.99 -27.04 7.93
C PRO A 341 -2.09 -27.40 9.12
N LYS A 342 -0.79 -27.70 8.89
CA LYS A 342 0.14 -27.94 10.00
C LYS A 342 0.34 -26.68 10.83
N ARG A 343 0.64 -25.55 10.18
CA ARG A 343 0.74 -24.20 10.77
C ARG A 343 -0.59 -23.46 10.68
N THR A 344 -0.80 -22.48 11.57
CA THR A 344 -1.96 -21.57 11.45
C THR A 344 -1.83 -20.74 10.16
N ILE A 345 -2.96 -20.48 9.50
CA ILE A 345 -3.03 -19.50 8.40
C ILE A 345 -3.72 -18.27 8.94
N ARG A 346 -3.00 -17.15 8.98
CA ARG A 346 -3.48 -15.85 9.43
C ARG A 346 -3.82 -14.96 8.24
N PHE A 347 -4.92 -14.25 8.33
CA PHE A 347 -5.35 -13.24 7.36
C PHE A 347 -5.34 -11.89 8.05
N ALA A 348 -4.70 -10.91 7.42
CA ALA A 348 -4.58 -9.55 7.93
C ALA A 348 -5.10 -8.55 6.90
N LEU A 349 -6.05 -7.72 7.30
CA LEU A 349 -6.47 -6.55 6.52
C LEU A 349 -5.93 -5.29 7.20
N TRP A 350 -4.99 -4.62 6.56
CA TRP A 350 -4.24 -3.51 7.14
C TRP A 350 -5.00 -2.20 7.08
N SER A 351 -4.70 -1.29 8.01
CA SER A 351 -5.18 0.08 7.97
C SER A 351 -4.01 1.07 7.90
N GLY A 352 -4.23 2.24 7.30
CA GLY A 352 -3.22 3.29 7.20
C GLY A 352 -2.07 2.97 6.24
N GLU A 353 -2.31 2.07 5.27
CA GLU A 353 -1.36 1.80 4.18
C GLU A 353 -1.10 3.09 3.40
N GLU A 354 -2.19 3.75 3.03
CA GLU A 354 -2.25 4.90 2.15
C GLU A 354 -1.50 6.12 2.72
N GLN A 355 -1.33 6.17 4.05
CA GLN A 355 -0.64 7.24 4.77
C GLN A 355 0.79 6.86 5.19
N GLY A 356 1.30 5.74 4.67
CA GLY A 356 2.68 5.28 4.82
C GLY A 356 2.83 4.01 5.64
N LEU A 357 2.00 3.00 5.36
CA LEU A 357 2.09 1.61 5.87
C LEU A 357 2.03 1.52 7.39
N TRP A 358 1.15 2.29 8.03
CA TRP A 358 1.09 2.36 9.49
C TRP A 358 0.67 1.04 10.12
N GLY A 359 -0.31 0.34 9.52
CA GLY A 359 -0.83 -0.92 10.03
C GLY A 359 0.22 -2.02 10.08
N SER A 360 0.92 -2.27 8.97
CA SER A 360 1.99 -3.27 8.93
C SER A 360 3.21 -2.87 9.76
N LEU A 361 3.58 -1.59 9.78
CA LEU A 361 4.62 -1.10 10.70
C LEU A 361 4.25 -1.35 12.16
N ALA A 362 3.02 -1.04 12.57
CA ALA A 362 2.54 -1.28 13.93
C ALA A 362 2.56 -2.77 14.26
N TYR A 363 2.12 -3.64 13.34
CA TYR A 363 2.17 -5.09 13.53
C TYR A 363 3.60 -5.59 13.72
N VAL A 364 4.54 -5.14 12.88
CA VAL A 364 5.96 -5.49 13.02
C VAL A 364 6.50 -5.02 14.36
N ASP A 365 6.25 -3.77 14.73
CA ASP A 365 6.72 -3.19 15.99
C ASP A 365 6.12 -3.88 17.21
N GLN A 366 4.86 -4.32 17.17
CA GLN A 366 4.16 -4.97 18.28
C GLN A 366 4.50 -6.46 18.42
N HIS A 367 4.66 -7.19 17.31
CA HIS A 367 4.72 -8.65 17.31
C HIS A 367 6.03 -9.25 16.82
N LEU A 368 6.79 -8.55 15.97
CA LEU A 368 7.95 -9.16 15.30
C LEU A 368 9.26 -8.62 15.85
N ALA A 369 9.50 -7.33 15.74
CA ALA A 369 10.75 -6.73 16.22
C ALA A 369 10.59 -5.23 16.43
N THR A 370 11.27 -4.71 17.45
CA THR A 370 11.44 -3.27 17.62
C THR A 370 12.78 -2.82 17.03
N ARG A 371 12.95 -1.51 16.89
CA ARG A 371 14.24 -0.91 16.53
C ARG A 371 14.59 0.18 17.54
N ALA A 372 15.86 0.24 17.95
CA ALA A 372 16.31 1.22 18.93
C ALA A 372 16.23 2.67 18.39
N PRO A 373 16.10 3.69 19.27
CA PRO A 373 16.19 5.08 18.88
C PRO A 373 17.45 5.40 18.06
N THR A 374 17.37 6.41 17.19
CA THR A 374 18.50 6.82 16.36
C THR A 374 19.65 7.41 17.19
N GLY A 375 19.34 7.92 18.40
CA GLY A 375 20.30 8.61 19.27
C GLY A 375 20.41 10.10 18.95
N ASP A 376 19.63 10.61 18.00
CA ASP A 376 19.48 12.02 17.67
C ASP A 376 18.05 12.46 17.98
N ALA A 377 17.88 13.39 18.92
CA ALA A 377 16.58 13.84 19.38
C ALA A 377 15.70 14.46 18.27
N ALA A 378 16.30 15.11 17.27
CA ALA A 378 15.57 15.71 16.16
C ALA A 378 15.06 14.65 15.18
N LEU A 379 15.86 13.62 14.89
CA LEU A 379 15.42 12.48 14.10
C LEU A 379 14.39 11.64 14.88
N ASP A 380 14.62 11.42 16.17
CA ASP A 380 13.71 10.63 17.00
C ASP A 380 12.33 11.28 17.20
N ALA A 381 12.22 12.60 17.01
CA ALA A 381 10.95 13.34 16.99
C ALA A 381 10.17 13.20 15.67
N LEU A 382 10.78 12.71 14.59
CA LEU A 382 10.10 12.47 13.32
C LEU A 382 9.19 11.23 13.41
N PRO A 383 8.11 11.16 12.60
CA PRO A 383 7.25 9.98 12.53
C PRO A 383 8.02 8.68 12.31
N ASN A 384 7.61 7.61 13.00
CA ASN A 384 8.34 6.34 13.01
C ASN A 384 8.51 5.75 11.59
N ASN A 385 7.47 5.81 10.75
CA ASN A 385 7.55 5.32 9.37
C ASN A 385 8.64 6.01 8.51
N ARG A 386 9.03 7.24 8.84
CA ARG A 386 10.14 7.95 8.17
C ARG A 386 11.50 7.50 8.67
N THR A 387 11.62 7.20 9.96
CA THR A 387 12.92 6.94 10.62
C THR A 387 13.21 5.48 10.85
N TRP A 388 12.23 4.59 10.69
CA TRP A 388 12.31 3.16 10.97
C TRP A 388 13.58 2.51 10.40
N ARG A 389 13.91 2.78 9.13
CA ARG A 389 15.08 2.19 8.47
C ARG A 389 16.43 2.73 8.97
N ALA A 390 16.44 3.89 9.62
CA ALA A 390 17.63 4.49 10.22
C ALA A 390 17.88 4.00 11.66
N ARG A 391 16.90 3.32 12.28
CA ARG A 391 16.94 2.84 13.66
C ARG A 391 17.60 1.45 13.76
N TRP A 392 18.62 1.32 14.62
CA TRP A 392 19.44 0.12 14.81
C TRP A 392 19.94 -0.02 16.27
N PRO A 393 20.11 -1.22 16.84
CA PRO A 393 19.89 -2.54 16.21
C PRO A 393 18.40 -2.91 16.13
N ILE A 394 18.09 -3.90 15.29
CA ILE A 394 16.80 -4.61 15.31
C ILE A 394 16.80 -5.53 16.53
N GLN A 395 15.72 -5.50 17.29
CA GLN A 395 15.53 -6.32 18.50
C GLN A 395 14.32 -7.24 18.28
N PRO A 396 14.54 -8.50 17.89
CA PRO A 396 13.46 -9.47 17.73
C PRO A 396 12.66 -9.66 19.02
N ARG A 397 11.34 -9.76 18.89
CA ARG A 397 10.44 -10.14 19.98
C ARG A 397 10.42 -11.66 20.13
N SER A 398 9.87 -12.13 21.26
CA SER A 398 9.74 -13.58 21.52
C SER A 398 8.93 -14.33 20.45
N THR A 399 8.00 -13.65 19.78
CA THR A 399 7.12 -14.15 18.72
C THR A 399 7.69 -13.93 17.30
N TYR A 400 8.92 -13.43 17.17
CA TYR A 400 9.53 -13.10 15.87
C TYR A 400 9.60 -14.30 14.90
N SER A 401 9.89 -15.49 15.44
CA SER A 401 10.00 -16.73 14.68
C SER A 401 8.65 -17.30 14.26
N ASP A 402 7.56 -16.89 14.91
CA ASP A 402 6.24 -17.50 14.72
C ASP A 402 5.68 -17.18 13.33
N LEU A 403 5.90 -15.97 12.81
CA LEU A 403 5.58 -15.64 11.41
C LEU A 403 6.63 -16.26 10.49
N VAL A 404 6.27 -17.33 9.79
CA VAL A 404 7.21 -18.04 8.91
C VAL A 404 7.25 -17.47 7.49
N ALA A 405 6.14 -16.92 7.00
CA ALA A 405 6.05 -16.27 5.68
C ALA A 405 4.82 -15.34 5.60
N TYR A 406 4.97 -14.22 4.90
CA TYR A 406 3.91 -13.24 4.63
C TYR A 406 3.71 -13.05 3.11
N PHE A 407 2.47 -13.10 2.65
CA PHE A 407 2.08 -12.96 1.25
C PHE A 407 1.11 -11.79 1.05
N ASN A 408 1.48 -10.81 0.22
CA ASN A 408 0.75 -9.56 0.03
C ASN A 408 0.10 -9.48 -1.36
N ILE A 409 -1.06 -8.81 -1.44
CA ILE A 409 -1.73 -8.45 -2.70
C ILE A 409 -2.19 -7.00 -2.62
N ASP A 410 -1.62 -6.17 -3.50
CA ASP A 410 -1.86 -4.73 -3.51
C ASP A 410 -1.40 -4.06 -4.80
N ASN A 411 -1.78 -4.63 -5.94
CA ASN A 411 -1.40 -4.10 -7.26
C ASN A 411 -2.61 -4.11 -8.22
N GLY A 412 -3.80 -3.84 -7.69
CA GLY A 412 -5.04 -3.80 -8.46
C GLY A 412 -5.72 -5.15 -8.65
N SER A 413 -6.59 -5.23 -9.66
CA SER A 413 -7.46 -6.38 -9.92
C SER A 413 -6.96 -7.33 -11.00
N GLY A 414 -5.74 -7.11 -11.50
CA GLY A 414 -5.17 -7.92 -12.56
C GLY A 414 -4.77 -9.31 -12.11
N LYS A 415 -4.71 -10.21 -13.08
CA LYS A 415 -4.34 -11.60 -12.90
C LYS A 415 -2.97 -11.75 -12.24
N ILE A 416 -2.82 -12.67 -11.30
CA ILE A 416 -1.50 -13.04 -10.78
C ILE A 416 -0.71 -13.75 -11.87
N ARG A 417 0.50 -13.28 -12.16
CA ARG A 417 1.46 -13.84 -13.13
C ARG A 417 2.65 -14.54 -12.46
N GLY A 418 2.80 -14.35 -11.16
CA GLY A 418 3.93 -14.86 -10.40
C GLY A 418 4.05 -14.21 -9.03
N ILE A 419 5.20 -14.38 -8.41
CA ILE A 419 5.52 -13.81 -7.09
C ILE A 419 6.93 -13.25 -7.09
N ASN A 420 7.14 -12.11 -6.44
CA ASN A 420 8.50 -11.63 -6.18
C ASN A 420 9.04 -12.39 -4.96
N ALA A 421 10.18 -13.06 -5.10
CA ALA A 421 10.99 -13.62 -4.02
C ALA A 421 11.82 -12.55 -3.29
N GLU A 422 11.78 -11.30 -3.76
CA GLU A 422 12.24 -10.12 -3.01
C GLU A 422 13.72 -10.18 -2.59
N GLY A 423 14.57 -10.65 -3.50
CA GLY A 423 16.00 -10.89 -3.24
C GLY A 423 16.31 -12.14 -2.42
N ASN A 424 15.30 -12.88 -1.93
CA ASN A 424 15.50 -14.14 -1.24
C ASN A 424 15.74 -15.29 -2.23
N ILE A 425 17.00 -15.41 -2.65
CA ILE A 425 17.46 -16.44 -3.59
C ILE A 425 17.19 -17.87 -3.12
N ALA A 426 17.10 -18.10 -1.81
CA ALA A 426 16.88 -19.43 -1.24
C ALA A 426 15.40 -19.82 -1.26
N ALA A 427 14.48 -18.86 -1.12
CA ALA A 427 13.04 -19.10 -1.25
C ALA A 427 12.59 -19.29 -2.71
N ALA A 428 13.30 -18.70 -3.68
CA ALA A 428 12.87 -18.66 -5.07
C ALA A 428 12.58 -20.05 -5.70
N PRO A 429 13.42 -21.10 -5.54
CA PRO A 429 13.11 -22.43 -6.08
C PRO A 429 11.85 -23.07 -5.46
N ILE A 430 11.59 -22.83 -4.17
CA ILE A 430 10.42 -23.36 -3.46
C ILE A 430 9.15 -22.67 -3.96
N LEU A 431 9.20 -21.35 -4.13
CA LEU A 431 8.10 -20.58 -4.72
C LEU A 431 7.80 -21.03 -6.15
N ALA A 432 8.85 -21.31 -6.95
CA ALA A 432 8.68 -21.82 -8.30
C ALA A 432 7.96 -23.17 -8.31
N GLU A 433 8.32 -24.06 -7.39
CA GLU A 433 7.66 -25.36 -7.23
C GLU A 433 6.19 -25.22 -6.86
N TRP A 434 5.84 -24.32 -5.93
CA TRP A 434 4.44 -24.09 -5.55
C TRP A 434 3.60 -23.45 -6.64
N LEU A 435 4.20 -22.75 -7.60
CA LEU A 435 3.50 -22.15 -8.75
C LEU A 435 3.25 -23.12 -9.91
N LYS A 436 3.98 -24.25 -10.01
CA LYS A 436 3.85 -25.20 -11.12
C LYS A 436 2.41 -25.60 -11.49
N PRO A 437 1.49 -25.86 -10.54
CA PRO A 437 0.12 -26.24 -10.90
C PRO A 437 -0.65 -25.16 -11.68
N PHE A 438 -0.19 -23.91 -11.64
CA PHE A 438 -0.86 -22.75 -12.22
C PHE A 438 -0.19 -22.23 -13.49
N GLU A 439 0.81 -22.94 -14.04
CA GLU A 439 1.49 -22.54 -15.27
C GLU A 439 0.51 -22.45 -16.46
N SER A 440 -0.44 -23.37 -16.57
CA SER A 440 -1.51 -23.30 -17.59
C SER A 440 -2.47 -22.13 -17.38
N MET A 441 -2.52 -21.60 -16.16
CA MET A 441 -3.19 -20.35 -15.83
C MET A 441 -2.24 -19.15 -15.99
N GLY A 442 -1.08 -19.29 -16.64
CA GLY A 442 -0.15 -18.18 -16.89
C GLY A 442 0.54 -17.64 -15.64
N VAL A 443 0.64 -18.46 -14.58
CA VAL A 443 1.35 -18.13 -13.34
C VAL A 443 2.62 -18.94 -13.26
N SER A 444 3.75 -18.30 -13.54
CA SER A 444 5.03 -19.02 -13.65
C SER A 444 6.24 -18.18 -13.22
N THR A 445 6.07 -16.87 -13.05
CA THR A 445 7.22 -15.98 -12.81
C THR A 445 7.60 -15.98 -11.34
N VAL A 446 8.87 -16.27 -11.04
CA VAL A 446 9.47 -15.96 -9.74
C VAL A 446 10.47 -14.83 -9.92
N GLY A 447 10.08 -13.62 -9.51
CA GLY A 447 10.91 -12.43 -9.63
C GLY A 447 11.93 -12.34 -8.49
N LEU A 448 13.18 -12.00 -8.77
CA LEU A 448 14.18 -11.71 -7.72
C LEU A 448 14.29 -10.21 -7.43
N ARG A 449 13.74 -9.37 -8.31
CA ARG A 449 13.69 -7.94 -8.12
C ARG A 449 12.76 -7.59 -6.95
N PRO A 450 13.22 -6.78 -5.97
CA PRO A 450 12.34 -6.30 -4.91
C PRO A 450 11.21 -5.43 -5.46
N SER A 451 10.06 -5.50 -4.82
CA SER A 451 8.95 -4.55 -4.97
C SER A 451 8.86 -3.66 -3.72
N GLY A 452 7.96 -2.68 -3.72
CA GLY A 452 7.79 -1.78 -2.60
C GLY A 452 6.46 -1.06 -2.63
N GLY A 453 6.27 -0.12 -1.71
CA GLY A 453 5.06 0.70 -1.64
C GLY A 453 3.81 -0.05 -1.18
N THR A 454 3.97 -1.05 -0.31
CA THR A 454 2.85 -1.79 0.32
C THR A 454 3.36 -2.57 1.54
N ASP A 455 2.47 -3.27 2.25
CA ASP A 455 2.65 -3.76 3.61
C ASP A 455 3.76 -4.81 3.81
N HIS A 456 4.10 -5.63 2.80
CA HIS A 456 5.18 -6.64 2.94
C HIS A 456 6.54 -6.03 3.24
N VAL A 457 6.70 -4.76 2.87
CA VAL A 457 7.93 -4.00 3.00
C VAL A 457 8.43 -3.96 4.45
N TYR A 458 7.54 -3.77 5.44
CA TYR A 458 7.98 -3.68 6.84
C TYR A 458 8.43 -5.03 7.40
N MET A 459 7.82 -6.13 6.97
CA MET A 459 8.22 -7.49 7.32
C MET A 459 9.66 -7.76 6.83
N GLN A 460 9.96 -7.37 5.59
CA GLN A 460 11.31 -7.51 5.02
C GLN A 460 12.35 -6.68 5.76
N THR A 461 11.98 -5.49 6.25
CA THR A 461 12.94 -4.66 7.00
C THR A 461 13.44 -5.33 8.27
N VAL A 462 12.76 -6.36 8.78
CA VAL A 462 13.17 -7.13 9.94
C VAL A 462 13.59 -8.56 9.60
N GLY A 463 13.80 -8.89 8.32
CA GLY A 463 14.27 -10.20 7.86
C GLY A 463 13.19 -11.29 7.82
N VAL A 464 11.92 -10.93 7.98
CA VAL A 464 10.80 -11.86 7.80
C VAL A 464 10.59 -12.08 6.29
N PRO A 465 10.38 -13.32 5.82
CA PRO A 465 10.02 -13.59 4.43
C PRO A 465 8.67 -12.96 4.07
N GLY A 466 8.71 -11.76 3.51
CA GLY A 466 7.54 -11.03 3.00
C GLY A 466 7.60 -10.92 1.49
N PHE A 467 6.53 -11.31 0.81
CA PHE A 467 6.45 -11.42 -0.64
C PHE A 467 5.25 -10.65 -1.19
N GLN A 468 5.41 -10.02 -2.35
CA GLN A 468 4.32 -9.39 -3.11
C GLN A 468 4.08 -10.15 -4.40
N PHE A 469 2.82 -10.44 -4.72
CA PHE A 469 2.47 -11.06 -6.00
C PHE A 469 2.71 -10.12 -7.18
N ILE A 470 3.09 -10.69 -8.32
CA ILE A 470 3.20 -9.99 -9.60
C ILE A 470 1.82 -10.07 -10.25
N GLN A 471 1.13 -8.95 -10.38
CA GLN A 471 -0.17 -8.86 -11.06
C GLN A 471 -0.05 -8.13 -12.39
N ASP A 472 -0.88 -8.50 -13.37
CA ASP A 472 -1.06 -7.71 -14.58
C ASP A 472 -1.47 -6.26 -14.21
N PRO A 473 -0.84 -5.20 -14.76
CA PRO A 473 -1.08 -3.84 -14.28
C PRO A 473 -2.45 -3.27 -14.69
N LEU A 474 -3.04 -3.79 -15.76
CA LEU A 474 -4.24 -3.25 -16.38
C LEU A 474 -4.07 -1.74 -16.63
N ASP A 475 -5.02 -0.94 -16.18
CA ASP A 475 -5.02 0.53 -16.17
C ASP A 475 -4.80 1.12 -14.76
N TYR A 476 -4.21 0.34 -13.85
CA TYR A 476 -3.97 0.72 -12.45
C TYR A 476 -3.18 2.04 -12.35
N ASN A 477 -1.94 2.05 -12.85
CA ASN A 477 -1.05 3.22 -12.71
C ASN A 477 -1.34 4.35 -13.70
N SER A 478 -1.97 4.04 -14.83
CA SER A 478 -2.22 5.01 -15.89
C SER A 478 -3.47 5.86 -15.60
N ARG A 479 -4.48 5.26 -14.98
CA ARG A 479 -5.80 5.90 -14.81
C ARG A 479 -6.39 5.71 -13.43
N ILE A 480 -6.40 4.49 -12.89
CA ILE A 480 -7.29 4.13 -11.79
C ILE A 480 -6.74 4.52 -10.41
N HIS A 481 -5.53 4.06 -10.06
CA HIS A 481 -4.93 4.14 -8.73
C HIS A 481 -5.02 5.55 -8.16
N HIS A 482 -5.57 5.68 -6.95
CA HIS A 482 -5.84 6.94 -6.24
C HIS A 482 -6.67 7.94 -7.05
N THR A 483 -7.64 7.52 -7.87
CA THR A 483 -8.49 8.48 -8.61
C THR A 483 -9.97 8.29 -8.36
N SER A 484 -10.76 9.29 -8.76
CA SER A 484 -12.21 9.29 -8.72
C SER A 484 -12.89 8.27 -9.64
N VAL A 485 -12.11 7.55 -10.44
CA VAL A 485 -12.61 6.42 -11.23
C VAL A 485 -12.13 5.07 -10.69
N ASP A 486 -11.54 5.03 -9.48
CA ASP A 486 -11.29 3.76 -8.80
C ASP A 486 -12.57 3.18 -8.19
N THR A 487 -13.40 2.66 -9.08
CA THR A 487 -14.73 2.10 -8.80
C THR A 487 -14.81 0.63 -9.22
N TYR A 488 -15.87 -0.04 -8.76
CA TYR A 488 -16.11 -1.46 -9.02
C TYR A 488 -16.03 -1.84 -10.51
N ASP A 489 -16.46 -0.94 -11.41
CA ASP A 489 -16.49 -1.16 -12.87
C ASP A 489 -15.12 -1.48 -13.47
N HIS A 490 -14.04 -1.08 -12.79
CA HIS A 490 -12.68 -1.34 -13.25
C HIS A 490 -12.15 -2.73 -12.86
N LEU A 491 -12.81 -3.42 -11.92
CA LEU A 491 -12.40 -4.75 -11.47
C LEU A 491 -12.54 -5.82 -12.54
N LYS A 492 -11.62 -6.80 -12.54
CA LYS A 492 -11.64 -7.95 -13.47
C LYS A 492 -12.00 -9.23 -12.72
N ALA A 493 -13.27 -9.64 -12.82
CA ALA A 493 -13.80 -10.78 -12.08
C ALA A 493 -13.04 -12.10 -12.30
N ASP A 494 -12.68 -12.40 -13.55
CA ASP A 494 -11.94 -13.64 -13.86
C ASP A 494 -10.53 -13.64 -13.26
N ASP A 495 -9.88 -12.47 -13.25
CA ASP A 495 -8.54 -12.28 -12.72
C ASP A 495 -8.55 -12.36 -11.18
N LEU A 496 -9.53 -11.76 -10.52
CA LEU A 496 -9.68 -11.82 -9.05
C LEU A 496 -9.99 -13.25 -8.57
N ARG A 497 -10.84 -13.99 -9.29
CA ARG A 497 -11.08 -15.42 -9.00
C ARG A 497 -9.82 -16.26 -9.12
N GLN A 498 -9.04 -16.03 -10.19
CA GLN A 498 -7.74 -16.69 -10.37
C GLN A 498 -6.75 -16.31 -9.26
N ALA A 499 -6.70 -15.04 -8.86
CA ALA A 499 -5.82 -14.58 -7.80
C ALA A 499 -6.13 -15.28 -6.46
N ALA A 500 -7.42 -15.44 -6.12
CA ALA A 500 -7.85 -16.13 -4.91
C ALA A 500 -7.47 -17.62 -4.89
N VAL A 501 -7.60 -18.31 -6.03
CA VAL A 501 -7.18 -19.71 -6.19
C VAL A 501 -5.68 -19.86 -5.97
N VAL A 502 -4.86 -18.99 -6.57
CA VAL A 502 -3.41 -19.03 -6.46
C VAL A 502 -2.99 -18.74 -5.02
N LEU A 503 -3.54 -17.67 -4.42
CA LEU A 503 -3.22 -17.30 -3.04
C LEU A 503 -3.58 -18.41 -2.06
N ALA A 504 -4.81 -18.93 -2.10
CA ALA A 504 -5.23 -20.02 -1.21
C ALA A 504 -4.30 -21.24 -1.30
N SER A 505 -3.87 -21.58 -2.51
CA SER A 505 -2.96 -22.70 -2.76
C SER A 505 -1.56 -22.45 -2.21
N ILE A 506 -1.01 -21.25 -2.41
CA ILE A 506 0.29 -20.85 -1.84
C ILE A 506 0.24 -20.87 -0.31
N LEU A 507 -0.82 -20.35 0.31
CA LEU A 507 -0.98 -20.34 1.76
C LEU A 507 -1.04 -21.77 2.32
N LEU A 508 -1.79 -22.66 1.67
CA LEU A 508 -1.90 -24.05 2.10
C LEU A 508 -0.55 -24.79 1.96
N SER A 509 0.16 -24.59 0.85
CA SER A 509 1.50 -25.16 0.63
C SER A 509 2.49 -24.66 1.69
N ALA A 510 2.52 -23.35 1.94
CA ALA A 510 3.39 -22.76 2.96
C ALA A 510 3.06 -23.26 4.37
N ALA A 511 1.77 -23.40 4.69
CA ALA A 511 1.33 -23.84 6.01
C ALA A 511 1.59 -25.34 6.24
N ASN A 512 1.69 -26.13 5.17
CA ASN A 512 1.92 -27.56 5.23
C ASN A 512 3.37 -27.99 4.98
N SER A 513 4.21 -27.16 4.36
CA SER A 513 5.64 -27.44 4.14
C SER A 513 6.30 -27.95 5.41
N ASP A 514 7.13 -29.00 5.34
CA ASP A 514 7.80 -29.53 6.53
C ASP A 514 8.72 -28.46 7.16
N GLU A 515 9.54 -27.83 6.32
CA GLU A 515 10.41 -26.72 6.71
C GLU A 515 9.78 -25.36 6.35
N PRO A 516 9.94 -24.33 7.20
CA PRO A 516 9.63 -22.94 6.84
C PRO A 516 10.38 -22.49 5.58
N LEU A 517 9.83 -21.49 4.88
CA LEU A 517 10.59 -20.82 3.82
C LEU A 517 11.91 -20.27 4.39
N PRO A 518 13.03 -20.38 3.65
CA PRO A 518 14.31 -19.85 4.09
C PRO A 518 14.19 -18.37 4.45
N ARG A 519 14.62 -18.00 5.66
CA ARG A 519 14.63 -16.61 6.11
C ARG A 519 15.84 -15.87 5.58
N MET A 520 15.66 -14.58 5.30
CA MET A 520 16.80 -13.68 5.19
C MET A 520 17.42 -13.53 6.59
N PRO A 521 18.76 -13.34 6.69
CA PRO A 521 19.37 -12.99 7.97
C PRO A 521 18.71 -11.76 8.58
N VAL A 522 18.56 -11.72 9.91
CA VAL A 522 18.11 -10.50 10.60
C VAL A 522 19.04 -9.36 10.17
N PRO A 523 18.51 -8.30 9.53
CA PRO A 523 19.37 -7.26 9.00
C PRO A 523 20.23 -6.64 10.11
N THR A 524 21.46 -6.29 9.76
CA THR A 524 22.34 -5.45 10.56
C THR A 524 22.54 -4.12 9.85
N ARG A 525 23.08 -3.11 10.56
CA ARG A 525 23.30 -1.79 9.98
C ARG A 525 24.18 -1.91 8.72
N PRO A 526 23.66 -1.60 7.51
CA PRO A 526 24.41 -1.78 6.28
C PRO A 526 25.53 -0.74 6.16
N THR A 527 26.65 -1.14 5.55
CA THR A 527 27.72 -0.21 5.15
C THR A 527 27.28 0.59 3.92
N ALA A 528 27.83 1.78 3.73
CA ALA A 528 27.60 2.54 2.50
C ALA A 528 28.09 1.73 1.29
N SER A 529 27.28 1.65 0.23
CA SER A 529 27.65 0.95 -1.00
C SER A 529 28.78 1.62 -1.76
N ASP A 530 28.85 2.95 -1.67
CA ASP A 530 29.99 3.74 -2.15
C ASP A 530 30.53 4.59 -0.99
N PRO A 531 31.56 4.11 -0.27
CA PRO A 531 32.16 4.85 0.84
C PRO A 531 32.99 6.06 0.39
N PHE A 532 33.26 6.21 -0.91
CA PHE A 532 34.04 7.31 -1.49
C PHE A 532 33.16 8.29 -2.29
N ALA A 533 31.83 8.18 -2.17
CA ALA A 533 30.91 9.10 -2.81
C ALA A 533 31.22 10.53 -2.37
N TYR A 534 31.54 11.39 -3.34
CA TYR A 534 31.72 12.81 -3.07
C TYR A 534 30.37 13.42 -2.62
N PRO A 535 30.37 14.36 -1.67
CA PRO A 535 29.16 15.13 -1.36
C PRO A 535 28.60 15.76 -2.64
N SER A 536 27.31 15.59 -2.91
CA SER A 536 26.63 16.30 -3.99
C SER A 536 26.82 17.80 -3.79
N ARG A 537 27.12 18.53 -4.87
CA ARG A 537 27.35 20.00 -4.84
C ARG A 537 26.06 20.83 -4.75
N ASP A 538 24.95 20.19 -4.39
CA ASP A 538 23.61 20.77 -4.48
C ASP A 538 23.20 21.51 -3.21
#